data_AF-A0A2A9NGT4-F1
#
_entry.id   AF-A0A2A9NGT4-F1
#
_cell.length_a   1.000
_cell.length_b   1.000
_cell.length_c   1.000
_cell.angle_alpha   90.00
_cell.angle_beta   90.00
_cell.angle_gamma   90.00
#
_symmetry.space_group_name_H-M   'P 1'
#
loop_
_entity.id
_entity.type
_entity.pdbx_description
1 polymer ?
#
loop_
_entity_poly.entity_id
_entity_poly.type
_entity_poly.pdbx_seq_one_letter_code
_entity_poly.pdbx_strand_id
1 'polypeptide(L)'
;TKGVGVDHVIEVGGPGTMPQSINSTRMGGYIHLIGFVAQEPQETNLVQLIMKAVSIRGIQIGSVAQFVDMNKMIEASPETTRPVVDKVFPFEKAVSAYEHLESQTHVGKVVIQVAN
;
A
#
# COMPACT_ATOMS: atom_id res chain seq x y z
N THR A 1 -10.83 16.67 -2.84
CA THR A 1 -12.00 16.05 -3.52
C THR A 1 -13.22 16.97 -3.66
N LYS A 2 -13.20 18.26 -3.26
CA LYS A 2 -14.38 19.17 -3.31
C LYS A 2 -15.68 18.56 -2.72
N GLY A 3 -15.54 17.68 -1.73
CA GLY A 3 -16.66 16.97 -1.08
C GLY A 3 -17.14 15.69 -1.78
N VAL A 4 -16.61 15.33 -2.96
CA VAL A 4 -17.11 14.17 -3.75
C VAL A 4 -16.58 12.82 -3.24
N GLY A 5 -15.41 12.80 -2.60
CA GLY A 5 -14.66 11.59 -2.28
C GLY A 5 -13.62 11.22 -3.35
N VAL A 6 -12.85 10.16 -3.12
CA VAL A 6 -11.81 9.66 -4.04
C VAL A 6 -12.35 8.54 -4.93
N ASP A 7 -11.88 8.45 -6.17
CA ASP A 7 -12.24 7.37 -7.11
C ASP A 7 -11.70 6.00 -6.67
N HIS A 8 -10.46 6.00 -6.18
CA HIS A 8 -9.72 4.81 -5.78
C HIS A 8 -9.09 5.01 -4.41
N VAL A 9 -9.24 4.02 -3.55
CA VAL A 9 -8.48 3.88 -2.31
C VAL A 9 -7.50 2.71 -2.45
N ILE A 10 -6.26 2.94 -2.04
CA ILE A 10 -5.24 1.90 -1.87
C ILE A 10 -5.20 1.55 -0.40
N GLU A 11 -5.76 0.39 -0.04
CA GLU A 11 -5.98 0.00 1.36
C GLU A 11 -4.93 -1.01 1.81
N VAL A 12 -4.23 -0.68 2.91
CA VAL A 12 -3.17 -1.48 3.53
C VAL A 12 -3.31 -1.57 5.05
N GLY A 13 -4.06 -0.67 5.70
CA GLY A 13 -4.27 -0.70 7.15
C GLY A 13 -5.25 -1.79 7.56
N GLY A 14 -6.12 -2.23 6.64
CA GLY A 14 -7.05 -3.33 6.86
C GLY A 14 -8.16 -2.93 7.83
N PRO A 15 -8.51 -3.76 8.84
CA PRO A 15 -9.63 -3.48 9.74
C PRO A 15 -9.55 -2.11 10.45
N GLY A 16 -8.34 -1.63 10.76
CA GLY A 16 -8.15 -0.36 11.46
C GLY A 16 -8.47 0.91 10.64
N THR A 17 -8.56 0.79 9.31
CA THR A 17 -8.77 1.93 8.38
C THR A 17 -9.93 1.72 7.41
N MET A 18 -10.48 0.51 7.35
CA MET A 18 -11.55 0.17 6.41
C MET A 18 -12.79 1.09 6.52
N PRO A 19 -13.29 1.46 7.72
CA PRO A 19 -14.40 2.40 7.83
C PRO A 19 -14.11 3.78 7.20
N GLN A 20 -12.90 4.31 7.39
CA GLN A 20 -12.45 5.58 6.85
C GLN A 20 -12.27 5.51 5.33
N SER A 21 -11.80 4.37 4.82
CA SER A 21 -11.66 4.10 3.39
C SER A 21 -13.03 4.03 2.70
N ILE A 22 -14.00 3.36 3.30
CA ILE A 22 -15.38 3.35 2.78
C ILE A 22 -15.95 4.77 2.79
N ASN A 23 -15.76 5.52 3.87
CA ASN A 23 -16.31 6.87 3.98
C ASN A 23 -15.66 7.87 2.99
N SER A 24 -14.35 7.75 2.75
CA SER A 24 -13.62 8.65 1.85
C SER A 24 -13.81 8.33 0.35
N THR A 25 -14.17 7.09 0.01
CA THR A 25 -14.45 6.66 -1.38
C THR A 25 -15.71 7.34 -1.91
N ARG A 26 -15.71 7.81 -3.16
CA ARG A 26 -16.91 8.39 -3.77
C ARG A 26 -17.99 7.33 -4.02
N MET A 27 -19.22 7.76 -4.29
CA MET A 27 -20.29 6.88 -4.80
C MET A 27 -19.81 6.14 -6.06
N GLY A 28 -19.92 4.81 -6.09
CA GLY A 28 -19.47 3.98 -7.21
C GLY A 28 -17.95 3.80 -7.33
N GLY A 29 -17.18 4.22 -6.31
CA GLY A 29 -15.71 4.14 -6.33
C GLY A 29 -15.16 2.75 -5.97
N TYR A 30 -13.84 2.64 -5.94
CA TYR A 30 -13.12 1.39 -5.72
C TYR A 30 -12.22 1.45 -4.49
N ILE A 31 -12.18 0.36 -3.74
CA ILE A 31 -11.19 0.10 -2.71
C ILE A 31 -10.36 -1.12 -3.14
N HIS A 32 -9.06 -0.91 -3.32
CA HIS A 32 -8.10 -1.98 -3.64
C HIS A 32 -7.43 -2.42 -2.34
N LEU A 33 -7.88 -3.53 -1.77
CA LEU A 33 -7.39 -4.08 -0.51
C LEU A 33 -6.15 -4.94 -0.77
N ILE A 34 -4.99 -4.41 -0.42
CA ILE A 34 -3.68 -5.06 -0.65
C ILE A 34 -3.23 -5.84 0.58
N GLY A 35 -3.49 -5.33 1.79
CA GLY A 35 -3.00 -5.94 3.02
C GLY A 35 -3.63 -5.35 4.28
N PHE A 36 -3.05 -5.72 5.42
CA PHE A 36 -3.46 -5.25 6.74
C PHE A 36 -2.21 -5.02 7.60
N VAL A 37 -2.15 -3.84 8.24
CA VAL A 37 -1.14 -3.51 9.26
C VAL A 37 -1.74 -3.66 10.66
N ALA A 38 -3.04 -3.42 10.81
CA ALA A 38 -3.74 -3.65 12.07
C ALA A 38 -3.73 -5.14 12.43
N GLN A 39 -3.38 -5.45 13.68
CA GLN A 39 -3.29 -6.83 14.17
C GLN A 39 -4.63 -7.36 14.69
N GLU A 40 -5.54 -6.47 15.10
CA GLU A 40 -6.84 -6.85 15.65
C GLU A 40 -7.97 -6.66 14.64
N PRO A 41 -8.89 -7.63 14.54
CA PRO A 41 -10.09 -7.49 13.73
C PRO A 41 -10.99 -6.39 14.30
N GLN A 42 -11.47 -5.52 13.42
CA GLN A 42 -12.50 -4.53 13.69
C GLN A 42 -13.69 -4.78 12.78
N GLU A 43 -14.89 -4.50 13.30
CA GLU A 43 -16.11 -4.67 12.52
C GLU A 43 -16.17 -3.64 11.39
N THR A 44 -16.40 -4.13 10.18
CA THR A 44 -16.66 -3.29 9.01
C THR A 44 -18.14 -3.36 8.67
N ASN A 45 -18.82 -2.21 8.65
CA ASN A 45 -20.22 -2.14 8.26
C ASN A 45 -20.38 -2.25 6.74
N LEU A 46 -20.66 -3.45 6.24
CA LEU A 46 -20.84 -3.72 4.81
C LEU A 46 -22.06 -3.00 4.20
N VAL A 47 -23.04 -2.58 5.00
CA VAL A 47 -24.20 -1.82 4.50
C VAL A 47 -23.77 -0.51 3.85
N GLN A 48 -22.71 0.13 4.38
CA GLN A 48 -22.14 1.35 3.80
C GLN A 48 -21.61 1.15 2.37
N LEU A 49 -21.15 -0.06 2.03
CA LEU A 49 -20.71 -0.38 0.68
C LEU A 49 -21.87 -0.38 -0.30
N ILE A 50 -23.02 -0.95 0.11
CA ILE A 50 -24.25 -0.97 -0.68
C ILE A 50 -24.75 0.45 -0.88
N MET A 51 -24.85 1.22 0.20
CA MET A 51 -25.34 2.60 0.17
C MET A 51 -24.49 3.52 -0.72
N LYS A 52 -23.20 3.23 -0.84
CA LYS A 52 -22.25 3.99 -1.67
C LYS A 52 -21.92 3.31 -3.00
N ALA A 53 -22.53 2.18 -3.32
CA ALA A 53 -22.20 1.34 -4.48
C ALA A 53 -20.67 1.11 -4.64
N VAL A 54 -19.93 0.97 -3.54
CA VAL A 54 -18.47 0.83 -3.55
C VAL A 54 -18.08 -0.60 -3.90
N SER A 55 -17.11 -0.74 -4.80
CA SER A 55 -16.49 -2.02 -5.14
C SER A 55 -15.22 -2.23 -4.34
N ILE A 56 -15.12 -3.35 -3.62
CA ILE A 56 -13.87 -3.77 -2.98
C ILE A 56 -13.25 -4.90 -3.79
N ARG A 57 -11.96 -4.79 -4.08
CA ARG A 57 -11.17 -5.84 -4.72
C ARG A 57 -9.95 -6.16 -3.88
N GLY A 58 -9.83 -7.42 -3.46
CA GLY A 58 -8.59 -7.95 -2.90
C GLY A 58 -7.51 -8.04 -3.98
N ILE A 59 -6.29 -7.62 -3.64
CA ILE A 59 -5.12 -7.70 -4.50
C ILE A 59 -4.07 -8.54 -3.78
N GLN A 60 -3.78 -9.73 -4.34
CA GLN A 60 -2.74 -10.61 -3.83
C GLN A 60 -1.59 -10.68 -4.82
N ILE A 61 -0.57 -9.84 -4.62
CA ILE A 61 0.61 -9.70 -5.48
C ILE A 61 0.20 -9.42 -6.95
N GLY A 62 1.17 -9.24 -7.85
CA GLY A 62 0.96 -9.10 -9.30
C GLY A 62 1.52 -10.28 -10.09
N SER A 63 1.04 -10.46 -11.32
CA SER A 63 1.61 -11.43 -12.26
C SER A 63 3.00 -11.01 -12.73
N VAL A 64 3.76 -11.95 -13.31
CA VAL A 64 5.06 -11.64 -13.94
C VAL A 64 4.93 -10.56 -15.02
N ALA A 65 3.85 -10.58 -15.80
CA ALA A 65 3.59 -9.55 -16.80
C ALA A 65 3.43 -8.16 -16.16
N GLN A 66 2.68 -8.07 -15.05
CA GLN A 66 2.53 -6.81 -14.32
C GLN A 66 3.85 -6.33 -13.71
N PHE A 67 4.70 -7.24 -13.23
CA PHE A 67 6.03 -6.90 -12.72
C PHE A 67 6.91 -6.31 -13.83
N VAL A 68 6.92 -6.92 -15.01
CA VAL A 68 7.66 -6.41 -16.17
C VAL A 68 7.16 -5.03 -16.59
N ASP A 69 5.84 -4.83 -16.64
CA ASP A 69 5.26 -3.54 -17.02
C ASP A 69 5.53 -2.44 -15.97
N MET A 70 5.51 -2.79 -14.68
CA MET A 70 5.93 -1.89 -13.61
C MET A 70 7.38 -1.45 -13.80
N ASN A 71 8.31 -2.36 -14.09
CA ASN A 71 9.72 -2.01 -14.28
C ASN A 71 9.91 -1.08 -15.49
N LYS A 72 9.25 -1.37 -16.62
CA LYS A 72 9.27 -0.47 -17.79
C LYS A 72 8.77 0.93 -17.44
N MET A 73 7.70 1.02 -16.65
CA MET A 73 7.16 2.32 -16.20
C MET A 73 8.12 3.06 -15.26
N ILE A 74 8.82 2.34 -14.38
CA ILE A 74 9.87 2.92 -13.53
C ILE A 74 11.03 3.45 -14.37
N GLU A 75 11.49 2.68 -15.36
CA GLU A 75 12.57 3.07 -16.26
C GLU A 75 12.22 4.27 -17.15
N ALA A 76 10.96 4.36 -17.60
CA ALA A 76 10.50 5.43 -18.47
C ALA A 76 10.32 6.78 -17.75
N SER A 77 10.00 6.78 -16.46
CA SER A 77 9.66 7.99 -15.68
C SER A 77 10.36 8.08 -14.31
N PRO A 78 11.68 7.83 -14.22
CA PRO A 78 12.37 7.57 -12.96
C PRO A 78 12.23 8.70 -11.93
N GLU A 79 12.13 9.95 -12.38
CA GLU A 79 11.98 11.13 -11.51
C GLU A 79 10.70 11.12 -10.67
N THR A 80 9.68 10.36 -11.11
CA THR A 80 8.37 10.31 -10.44
C THR A 80 8.00 8.94 -9.91
N THR A 81 8.70 7.89 -10.34
CA THR A 81 8.30 6.50 -10.10
C THR A 81 9.37 5.66 -9.41
N ARG A 82 10.60 6.18 -9.24
CA ARG A 82 11.62 5.47 -8.46
C ARG A 82 11.15 5.22 -7.03
N PRO A 83 11.36 4.01 -6.48
CA PRO A 83 11.07 3.75 -5.08
C PRO A 83 11.84 4.69 -4.17
N VAL A 84 11.16 5.28 -3.20
CA VAL A 84 11.83 6.04 -2.14
C VAL A 84 12.56 5.06 -1.24
N VAL A 85 13.88 5.21 -1.13
CA VAL A 85 14.74 4.43 -0.24
C VAL A 85 15.03 5.28 0.99
N ASP A 86 14.67 4.75 2.16
CA ASP A 86 14.94 5.39 3.45
C ASP A 86 16.42 5.24 3.81
N LYS A 87 16.90 4.00 3.80
CA LYS A 87 18.26 3.65 4.21
C LYS A 87 18.73 2.35 3.57
N VAL A 88 20.01 2.33 3.22
CA VAL A 88 20.72 1.14 2.75
C VAL A 88 21.65 0.66 3.86
N PHE A 89 21.55 -0.62 4.19
CA PHE A 89 22.41 -1.30 5.15
C PHE A 89 23.31 -2.29 4.40
N PRO A 90 24.60 -2.42 4.75
CA PRO A 90 25.41 -3.53 4.26
C PRO A 90 24.90 -4.86 4.85
N PHE A 91 25.18 -5.98 4.19
CA PHE A 91 24.68 -7.29 4.60
C PHE A 91 25.05 -7.67 6.04
N GLU A 92 26.24 -7.29 6.51
CA GLU A 92 26.71 -7.53 7.88
C GLU A 92 25.84 -6.82 8.95
N LYS A 93 25.02 -5.85 8.53
CA LYS A 93 24.09 -5.11 9.37
C LYS A 93 22.63 -5.50 9.13
N ALA A 94 22.37 -6.67 8.55
CA ALA A 94 21.01 -7.15 8.28
C ALA A 94 20.11 -7.12 9.52
N VAL A 95 20.60 -7.55 10.70
CA VAL A 95 19.84 -7.49 11.96
C VAL A 95 19.40 -6.06 12.28
N SER A 96 20.32 -5.10 12.22
CA SER A 96 19.99 -3.68 12.45
C SER A 96 19.05 -3.11 11.38
N ALA A 97 19.07 -3.62 10.15
CA ALA A 97 18.11 -3.25 9.12
C ALA A 97 16.69 -3.71 9.48
N TYR A 98 16.55 -4.93 10.02
CA TYR A 98 15.27 -5.45 10.50
C TYR A 98 14.77 -4.72 11.76
N GLU A 99 15.65 -4.40 12.71
CA GLU A 99 15.30 -3.57 13.88
C GLU A 99 14.79 -2.18 13.45
N HIS A 100 15.42 -1.56 12.45
CA HIS A 100 14.97 -0.29 11.88
C HIS A 100 13.60 -0.41 11.20
N LEU A 101 13.38 -1.48 10.42
CA LEU A 101 12.07 -1.79 9.82
C LEU A 101 10.99 -1.97 10.90
N GLU A 102 11.27 -2.76 11.94
CA GLU A 102 10.35 -3.06 13.05
C GLU A 102 10.00 -1.81 13.88
N SER A 103 10.94 -0.88 14.03
CA SER A 103 10.70 0.39 14.72
C SER A 103 9.63 1.29 14.05
N GLN A 104 9.31 1.02 12.77
CA GLN A 104 8.37 1.80 11.97
C GLN A 104 8.69 3.31 11.85
N THR A 105 9.95 3.71 12.09
CA THR A 105 10.40 5.11 11.97
C THR A 105 10.83 5.51 10.55
N HIS A 106 10.90 4.54 9.64
CA HIS A 106 11.35 4.70 8.26
C HIS A 106 10.24 5.24 7.34
N VAL A 107 10.62 5.97 6.30
CA VAL A 107 9.72 6.34 5.20
C VAL A 107 10.26 5.81 3.88
N GLY A 108 9.56 4.83 3.30
CA GLY A 108 9.97 4.19 2.06
C GLY A 108 10.56 2.79 2.29
N LYS A 109 11.61 2.44 1.55
CA LYS A 109 12.22 1.11 1.58
C LYS A 109 13.48 1.07 2.44
N VAL A 110 13.58 0.06 3.31
CA VAL A 110 14.83 -0.35 3.96
C VAL A 110 15.49 -1.40 3.07
N VAL A 111 16.72 -1.16 2.63
CA VAL A 111 17.44 -2.00 1.66
C VAL A 111 18.65 -2.64 2.33
N ILE A 112 18.88 -3.92 2.05
CA ILE A 112 20.10 -4.64 2.45
C ILE A 112 20.92 -4.88 1.17
N GLN A 113 22.13 -4.33 1.12
CA GLN A 113 23.05 -4.54 0.01
C GLN A 113 23.80 -5.86 0.21
N VAL A 114 23.66 -6.78 -0.76
CA VAL A 114 24.22 -8.16 -0.70
C VAL A 114 25.49 -8.34 -1.54
N ALA A 115 25.75 -7.44 -2.48
CA ALA A 115 26.94 -7.44 -3.35
C ALA A 115 27.20 -6.02 -3.89
N ASN A 116 28.41 -5.81 -4.42
CA ASN A 116 28.80 -4.57 -5.10
C ASN A 116 28.48 -4.63 -6.59
#